data_AF-A0A078JDB7-F1
#
_entry.id   AF-A0A078JDB7-F1
#
_cell.length_a   1.000
_cell.length_b   1.000
_cell.length_c   1.000
_cell.angle_alpha   90.00
_cell.angle_beta   90.00
_cell.angle_gamma   90.00
#
_symmetry.space_group_name_H-M   'P 1'
#
loop_
_entity.id
_entity.type
_entity.pdbx_description
1 polymer ?
#
loop_
_entity_poly.entity_id
_entity_poly.type
_entity_poly.pdbx_seq_one_letter_code
_entity_poly.pdbx_strand_id
1 'polypeptide(L)'
;MEPKLTHLCYCFLLFLPLLSQSAIANPSSSPNHSNSINFIVSSCRTTRYPTLCVKCLAAFASKISRNENRLAQTALAVTLVRVRSTTAYVAKLTKARSVKRREYLAVKDCVENLGDGLTMLAQSMREMKRVGRSGRGQQEFLWRLSNVETWVSAALTDETTCLDGFDGKFMDGVVKMAIRRRVVHVARVTSNALALVNRFASRHKS
;
A
#
# COMPACT_ATOMS: atom_id res chain seq x y z
N MET A 1 13.16 -30.55 -83.01
CA MET A 1 14.28 -29.60 -82.85
C MET A 1 15.03 -30.01 -81.60
N GLU A 2 16.24 -30.51 -81.81
CA GLU A 2 17.19 -30.95 -80.79
C GLU A 2 17.65 -29.79 -79.87
N PRO A 3 18.24 -30.11 -78.70
CA PRO A 3 18.33 -29.27 -77.51
C PRO A 3 19.71 -28.61 -77.33
N LYS A 4 19.85 -27.81 -76.26
CA LYS A 4 21.05 -27.45 -75.44
C LYS A 4 20.67 -26.21 -74.60
N LEU A 5 21.08 -25.98 -73.35
CA LEU A 5 22.38 -26.25 -72.74
C LEU A 5 22.27 -26.12 -71.20
N THR A 6 22.57 -27.22 -70.52
CA THR A 6 23.29 -27.41 -69.25
C THR A 6 23.59 -26.25 -68.27
N HIS A 7 23.32 -26.59 -66.99
CA HIS A 7 24.17 -26.47 -65.79
C HIS A 7 24.26 -25.15 -64.97
N LEU A 8 24.08 -25.38 -63.67
CA LEU A 8 24.54 -24.64 -62.48
C LEU A 8 23.81 -23.34 -62.13
N CYS A 9 22.90 -23.42 -61.14
CA CYS A 9 23.10 -22.68 -59.90
C CYS A 9 22.24 -23.28 -58.77
N TYR A 10 22.88 -24.14 -57.98
CA TYR A 10 22.46 -24.37 -56.60
C TYR A 10 22.80 -23.11 -55.79
N CYS A 11 22.00 -22.82 -54.77
CA CYS A 11 22.15 -21.77 -53.73
C CYS A 11 21.38 -20.46 -53.95
N PHE A 12 20.15 -20.41 -53.46
CA PHE A 12 19.69 -19.53 -52.36
C PHE A 12 18.19 -19.78 -52.17
N LEU A 13 17.78 -20.70 -51.28
CA LEU A 13 17.36 -20.38 -49.91
C LEU A 13 16.55 -19.08 -49.79
N LEU A 14 15.34 -19.24 -49.21
CA LEU A 14 14.54 -18.30 -48.41
C LEU A 14 13.17 -17.94 -49.02
N PHE A 15 12.15 -18.74 -48.69
CA PHE A 15 10.87 -18.21 -48.21
C PHE A 15 10.23 -19.21 -47.23
N LEU A 16 10.31 -18.88 -45.94
CA LEU A 16 9.53 -19.50 -44.87
C LEU A 16 8.06 -19.06 -44.96
N PRO A 17 7.16 -19.84 -44.33
CA PRO A 17 6.32 -19.25 -43.30
C PRO A 17 6.59 -19.90 -41.93
N LEU A 18 6.88 -19.05 -40.95
CA LEU A 18 6.98 -19.34 -39.52
C LEU A 18 5.63 -19.86 -39.02
N LEU A 19 5.55 -21.12 -38.59
CA LEU A 19 4.43 -21.64 -37.82
C LEU A 19 4.87 -21.89 -36.37
N SER A 20 4.56 -20.89 -35.55
CA SER A 20 4.00 -20.99 -34.20
C SER A 20 4.56 -22.08 -33.27
N GLN A 21 5.73 -21.83 -32.67
CA GLN A 21 6.03 -22.47 -31.38
C GLN A 21 5.28 -21.70 -30.29
N SER A 22 4.26 -22.34 -29.71
CA SER A 22 3.70 -21.93 -28.43
C SER A 22 4.76 -22.12 -27.36
N ALA A 23 5.54 -21.07 -27.10
CA ALA A 23 6.37 -21.00 -25.91
C ALA A 23 5.44 -21.07 -24.70
N ILE A 24 5.48 -22.19 -23.98
CA ILE A 24 4.98 -22.26 -22.61
C ILE A 24 5.90 -21.33 -21.82
N ALA A 25 5.47 -20.08 -21.64
CA ALA A 25 6.14 -19.13 -20.78
C ALA A 25 5.98 -19.62 -19.34
N ASN A 26 6.97 -20.36 -18.83
CA ASN A 26 7.14 -20.50 -17.40
C ASN A 26 7.27 -19.09 -16.83
N PRO A 27 6.48 -18.70 -15.82
CA PRO A 27 6.61 -17.38 -15.21
C PRO A 27 8.02 -17.29 -14.61
N SER A 28 8.91 -16.58 -15.29
CA SER A 28 10.25 -16.31 -14.81
C SER A 28 10.13 -15.44 -13.55
N SER A 29 10.17 -16.06 -12.38
CA SER A 29 10.35 -15.32 -11.14
C SER A 29 11.71 -14.63 -11.21
N SER A 30 11.73 -13.33 -11.54
CA SER A 30 12.95 -12.55 -11.57
C SER A 30 13.67 -12.69 -10.22
N PRO A 31 14.97 -13.02 -10.18
CA PRO A 31 15.74 -13.11 -8.93
C PRO A 31 15.64 -11.84 -8.07
N ASN A 32 15.38 -10.69 -8.69
CA ASN A 32 15.16 -9.42 -8.00
C ASN A 32 13.80 -9.35 -7.28
N HIS A 33 12.78 -10.02 -7.80
CA HIS A 33 11.44 -10.03 -7.21
C HIS A 33 11.38 -10.87 -5.93
N SER A 34 11.94 -12.08 -5.94
CA SER A 34 12.01 -12.94 -4.75
C SER A 34 12.81 -12.28 -3.62
N ASN A 35 13.94 -11.64 -3.94
CA ASN A 35 14.72 -10.87 -2.98
C ASN A 35 13.96 -9.67 -2.39
N SER A 36 13.13 -9.01 -3.20
CA SER A 36 12.29 -7.90 -2.75
C SER A 36 11.16 -8.35 -1.83
N ILE A 37 10.55 -9.51 -2.13
CA ILE A 37 9.57 -10.15 -1.24
C ILE A 37 10.22 -10.53 0.09
N ASN A 38 11.41 -11.15 0.08
CA ASN A 38 12.13 -11.50 1.30
C ASN A 38 12.48 -10.26 2.14
N PHE A 39 12.86 -9.16 1.49
CA PHE A 39 13.06 -7.87 2.16
C PHE A 39 11.78 -7.36 2.82
N ILE A 40 10.63 -7.39 2.14
CA ILE A 40 9.33 -7.01 2.72
C ILE A 40 8.98 -7.89 3.91
N VAL A 41 9.14 -9.22 3.78
CA VAL A 41 8.88 -10.18 4.86
C VAL A 41 9.74 -9.84 6.08
N SER A 42 11.05 -9.63 5.88
CA SER A 42 11.97 -9.28 6.96
C SER A 42 11.58 -7.96 7.64
N SER A 43 11.27 -6.92 6.87
CA SER A 43 10.87 -5.61 7.43
C SER A 43 9.52 -5.66 8.13
N CYS A 44 8.58 -6.49 7.68
CA CYS A 44 7.28 -6.67 8.32
C CYS A 44 7.32 -7.48 9.63
N ARG A 45 8.39 -8.25 9.90
CA ARG A 45 8.51 -9.04 11.15
C ARG A 45 8.49 -8.18 12.41
N THR A 46 8.96 -6.94 12.32
CA THR A 46 9.03 -6.02 13.46
C THR A 46 7.75 -5.21 13.64
N THR A 47 6.72 -5.40 12.81
CA THR A 47 5.46 -4.67 12.94
C THR A 47 4.46 -5.43 13.80
N ARG A 48 3.45 -4.73 14.34
CA ARG A 48 2.44 -5.33 15.22
C ARG A 48 1.55 -6.36 14.49
N TYR A 49 1.36 -6.20 13.18
CA TYR A 49 0.54 -7.11 12.37
C TYR A 49 1.33 -7.61 11.14
N PRO A 50 2.33 -8.51 11.31
CA PRO A 50 3.27 -8.90 10.25
C PRO A 50 2.60 -9.50 9.02
N THR A 51 1.69 -10.46 9.21
CA THR A 51 0.97 -11.12 8.11
C THR A 51 0.18 -10.11 7.27
N LEU A 52 -0.47 -9.14 7.92
CA LEU A 52 -1.20 -8.07 7.23
C LEU A 52 -0.24 -7.13 6.51
N CYS A 53 0.89 -6.78 7.13
CA CYS A 53 1.93 -5.97 6.51
C CYS A 53 2.42 -6.59 5.18
N VAL A 54 2.80 -7.87 5.20
CA VAL A 54 3.24 -8.59 4.00
C VAL A 54 2.14 -8.63 2.95
N LYS A 55 0.91 -9.01 3.35
CA LYS A 55 -0.25 -9.07 2.44
C LYS A 55 -0.53 -7.73 1.75
N CYS A 56 -0.33 -6.61 2.46
CA CYS A 56 -0.54 -5.27 1.92
C CYS A 56 0.57 -4.82 0.96
N LEU A 57 1.78 -5.35 1.09
CA LEU A 57 2.97 -4.81 0.43
C LEU A 57 3.56 -5.72 -0.65
N ALA A 58 3.30 -7.04 -0.61
CA ALA A 58 3.90 -8.02 -1.53
C ALA A 58 3.65 -7.69 -3.02
N ALA A 59 2.45 -7.22 -3.35
CA ALA A 59 2.12 -6.81 -4.73
C ALA A 59 2.97 -5.62 -5.24
N PHE A 60 3.63 -4.89 -4.34
CA PHE A 60 4.50 -3.76 -4.65
C PHE A 60 5.98 -4.11 -4.57
N ALA A 61 6.34 -5.40 -4.48
CA ALA A 61 7.72 -5.84 -4.30
C ALA A 61 8.68 -5.25 -5.33
N SER A 62 8.32 -5.21 -6.62
CA SER A 62 9.18 -4.63 -7.65
C SER A 62 9.40 -3.12 -7.46
N LYS A 63 8.39 -2.38 -6.95
CA LYS A 63 8.48 -0.95 -6.66
C LYS A 63 9.33 -0.66 -5.43
N ILE A 64 9.12 -1.45 -4.37
CA ILE A 64 9.85 -1.37 -3.11
C ILE A 64 11.32 -1.76 -3.33
N SER A 65 11.54 -2.81 -4.13
CA SER A 65 12.81 -3.48 -4.31
C SER A 65 13.41 -3.86 -2.95
N ARG A 66 14.54 -3.28 -2.57
CA ARG A 66 15.17 -3.42 -1.24
C ARG A 66 15.48 -2.06 -0.60
N ASN A 67 14.62 -1.08 -0.85
CA ASN A 67 14.85 0.30 -0.41
C ASN A 67 13.87 0.67 0.72
N GLU A 68 14.41 1.01 1.88
CA GLU A 68 13.64 1.33 3.09
C GLU A 68 12.77 2.59 2.93
N ASN A 69 13.26 3.61 2.22
CA ASN A 69 12.47 4.81 1.93
C ASN A 69 11.27 4.45 1.03
N ARG A 70 11.50 3.68 -0.04
CA ARG A 70 10.41 3.19 -0.92
C ARG A 70 9.44 2.28 -0.18
N LEU A 71 9.91 1.46 0.76
CA LEU A 71 9.07 0.64 1.62
C LEU A 71 8.12 1.49 2.46
N ALA A 72 8.65 2.45 3.21
CA ALA A 72 7.85 3.36 4.04
C ALA A 72 6.89 4.22 3.20
N GLN A 73 7.34 4.77 2.07
CA GLN A 73 6.47 5.50 1.13
C GLN A 73 5.33 4.62 0.58
N THR A 74 5.62 3.35 0.26
CA THR A 74 4.61 2.43 -0.25
C THR A 74 3.61 2.07 0.84
N ALA A 75 4.07 1.84 2.08
CA ALA A 75 3.19 1.59 3.22
C ALA A 75 2.24 2.77 3.46
N LEU A 76 2.74 4.01 3.50
CA LEU A 76 1.92 5.22 3.62
C LEU A 76 0.89 5.35 2.48
N ALA A 77 1.30 5.08 1.23
CA ALA A 77 0.40 5.15 0.09
C ALA A 77 -0.72 4.09 0.17
N VAL A 78 -0.40 2.86 0.58
CA VAL A 78 -1.40 1.80 0.78
C VAL A 78 -2.36 2.16 1.91
N THR A 79 -1.85 2.70 3.02
CA THR A 79 -2.68 3.19 4.13
C THR A 79 -3.64 4.28 3.66
N LEU A 80 -3.13 5.31 2.98
CA LEU A 80 -3.93 6.44 2.49
C LEU A 80 -5.09 5.99 1.58
N VAL A 81 -4.83 5.06 0.66
CA VAL A 81 -5.87 4.49 -0.22
C VAL A 81 -6.93 3.73 0.59
N ARG A 82 -6.50 2.93 1.57
CA ARG A 82 -7.40 2.12 2.39
C ARG A 82 -8.25 2.97 3.34
N VAL A 83 -7.67 4.01 3.95
CA VAL A 83 -8.41 4.97 4.79
C VAL A 83 -9.44 5.69 3.93
N ARG A 84 -9.04 6.27 2.79
CA ARG A 84 -9.99 6.92 1.86
C ARG A 84 -11.15 6.00 1.45
N SER A 85 -10.85 4.75 1.10
CA SER A 85 -11.90 3.78 0.76
C SER A 85 -12.80 3.46 1.96
N THR A 86 -12.26 3.45 3.17
CA THR A 86 -13.02 3.19 4.40
C THR A 86 -13.89 4.39 4.75
N THR A 87 -13.38 5.62 4.68
CA THR A 87 -14.16 6.85 4.85
C THR A 87 -15.36 6.87 3.92
N ALA A 88 -15.14 6.58 2.63
CA ALA A 88 -16.22 6.52 1.64
C ALA A 88 -17.25 5.40 1.91
N TYR A 89 -16.79 4.26 2.45
CA TYR A 89 -17.68 3.17 2.86
C TYR A 89 -18.53 3.57 4.08
N VAL A 90 -17.91 4.13 5.12
CA VAL A 90 -18.58 4.56 6.34
C VAL A 90 -19.61 5.65 6.03
N ALA A 91 -19.27 6.63 5.18
CA ALA A 91 -20.20 7.67 4.76
C ALA A 91 -21.48 7.12 4.10
N LYS A 92 -21.38 6.00 3.37
CA LYS A 92 -22.53 5.36 2.72
C LYS A 92 -23.44 4.64 3.71
N LEU A 93 -22.96 4.30 4.92
CA LEU A 93 -23.80 3.64 5.92
C LEU A 93 -24.94 4.54 6.42
N THR A 94 -24.80 5.86 6.32
CA THR A 94 -25.89 6.82 6.60
C THR A 94 -27.13 6.59 5.73
N LYS A 95 -26.98 5.93 4.57
CA LYS A 95 -28.05 5.63 3.62
C LYS A 95 -28.63 4.23 3.80
N ALA A 96 -28.13 3.45 4.76
CA ALA A 96 -28.67 2.12 5.01
C ALA A 96 -30.11 2.21 5.57
N ARG A 97 -30.94 1.23 5.24
CA ARG A 97 -32.31 1.15 5.79
C ARG A 97 -32.20 0.94 7.30
N SER A 98 -32.97 1.73 8.07
CA SER A 98 -33.10 1.59 9.53
C SER A 98 -31.89 1.99 10.39
N VAL A 99 -31.14 3.03 10.02
CA VAL A 99 -30.12 3.65 10.90
C VAL A 99 -30.81 4.49 11.99
N LYS A 100 -30.51 4.22 13.25
CA LYS A 100 -31.02 5.02 14.39
C LYS A 100 -30.36 6.40 14.38
N ARG A 101 -31.06 7.43 14.86
CA ARG A 101 -30.52 8.81 14.95
C ARG A 101 -29.14 8.86 15.62
N ARG A 102 -28.93 8.10 16.70
CA ARG A 102 -27.63 8.04 17.39
C ARG A 102 -26.53 7.40 16.56
N GLU A 103 -26.84 6.30 15.86
CA GLU A 103 -25.90 5.65 14.93
C GLU A 103 -25.55 6.58 13.78
N TYR A 104 -26.53 7.35 13.27
CA TYR A 104 -26.29 8.35 12.23
C TYR A 104 -25.29 9.42 12.68
N LEU A 105 -25.43 9.95 13.90
CA LEU A 105 -24.50 10.93 14.46
C LEU A 105 -23.10 10.32 14.63
N ALA A 106 -22.99 9.13 15.24
CA ALA A 106 -21.70 8.44 15.37
C ALA A 106 -21.05 8.13 14.02
N VAL A 107 -21.83 7.84 12.97
CA VAL A 107 -21.32 7.67 11.60
C VAL A 107 -20.75 8.98 11.07
N LYS A 108 -21.41 10.12 11.31
CA LYS A 108 -20.89 11.44 10.92
C LYS A 108 -19.57 11.75 11.61
N ASP A 109 -19.52 11.59 12.92
CA ASP A 109 -18.30 11.82 13.71
C ASP A 109 -17.16 10.90 13.26
N CYS A 110 -17.44 9.63 12.97
CA CYS A 110 -16.45 8.72 12.42
C CYS A 110 -15.96 9.14 11.03
N VAL A 111 -16.84 9.65 10.15
CA VAL A 111 -16.42 10.17 8.84
C VAL A 111 -15.48 11.37 8.99
N GLU A 112 -15.75 12.25 9.95
CA GLU A 112 -14.91 13.40 10.26
C GLU A 112 -13.53 12.94 10.77
N ASN A 113 -13.48 12.07 11.79
CA ASN A 113 -12.23 11.49 12.28
C ASN A 113 -11.41 10.81 11.17
N LEU A 114 -12.04 9.95 10.35
CA LEU A 114 -11.35 9.29 9.24
C LEU A 114 -10.91 10.28 8.15
N GLY A 115 -11.60 11.42 8.00
CA GLY A 115 -11.24 12.52 7.10
C GLY A 115 -10.02 13.29 7.59
N ASP A 116 -9.94 13.56 8.88
CA ASP A 116 -8.78 14.20 9.53
C ASP A 116 -7.55 13.29 9.44
N GLY A 117 -7.71 12.00 9.76
CA GLY A 117 -6.65 11.00 9.59
C GLY A 117 -6.16 10.88 8.15
N LEU A 118 -7.07 11.00 7.16
CA LEU A 118 -6.69 11.03 5.74
C LEU A 118 -5.84 12.27 5.41
N THR A 119 -6.16 13.44 5.98
CA THR A 119 -5.40 14.68 5.81
C THR A 119 -4.00 14.54 6.41
N MET A 120 -3.89 13.98 7.61
CA MET A 120 -2.61 13.70 8.29
C MET A 120 -1.75 12.74 7.47
N LEU A 121 -2.32 11.62 6.98
CA LEU A 121 -1.62 10.68 6.10
C LEU A 121 -1.13 11.34 4.79
N ALA A 122 -1.92 12.27 4.23
CA ALA A 122 -1.51 13.01 3.04
C ALA A 122 -0.34 13.95 3.33
N GLN A 123 -0.32 14.60 4.49
CA GLN A 123 0.82 15.40 4.98
C GLN A 123 2.05 14.52 5.17
N SER A 124 1.92 13.38 5.84
CA SER A 124 2.99 12.38 6.03
C SER A 124 3.60 11.96 4.70
N MET A 125 2.77 11.65 3.70
CA MET A 125 3.27 11.25 2.38
C MET A 125 4.03 12.38 1.67
N ARG A 126 3.60 13.64 1.82
CA ARG A 126 4.30 14.80 1.25
C ARG A 126 5.67 14.99 1.89
N GLU A 127 5.76 14.87 3.21
CA GLU A 127 7.03 14.95 3.93
C GLU A 127 7.95 13.78 3.59
N MET A 128 7.44 12.55 3.60
CA MET A 128 8.22 11.36 3.26
C MET A 128 8.83 11.42 1.85
N LYS A 129 8.13 11.99 0.87
CA LYS A 129 8.67 12.21 -0.49
C LYS A 129 9.81 13.23 -0.55
N ARG A 130 9.90 14.12 0.43
CA ARG A 130 10.98 15.11 0.54
C ARG A 130 12.20 14.54 1.27
N VAL A 131 12.01 13.47 2.04
CA VAL A 131 13.09 12.75 2.71
C VAL A 131 14.00 12.09 1.68
N GLY A 132 15.28 12.48 1.66
CA GLY A 132 16.29 11.97 0.72
C GLY A 132 16.45 12.76 -0.59
N ARG A 133 15.82 13.92 -0.74
CA ARG A 133 16.21 14.86 -1.80
C ARG A 133 17.55 15.49 -1.43
N SER A 134 18.59 15.18 -2.20
CA SER A 134 19.98 15.59 -1.99
C SER A 134 20.11 17.10 -1.71
N GLY A 135 20.95 17.46 -0.73
CA GLY A 135 21.29 18.86 -0.41
C GLY A 135 20.74 19.40 0.92
N ARG A 136 20.08 18.56 1.73
CA ARG A 136 19.53 18.95 3.04
C ARG A 136 20.23 18.20 4.16
N GLY A 137 20.68 18.94 5.18
CA GLY A 137 21.47 18.39 6.29
C GLY A 137 20.71 17.37 7.14
N GLN A 138 21.46 16.58 7.91
CA GLN A 138 20.95 15.50 8.78
C GLN A 138 19.82 15.96 9.73
N GLN A 139 19.91 17.18 10.25
CA GLN A 139 18.89 17.74 11.14
C GLN A 139 17.53 17.91 10.45
N GLU A 140 17.53 18.40 9.20
CA GLU A 140 16.29 18.58 8.45
C GLU A 140 15.68 17.21 8.11
N PHE A 141 16.51 16.23 7.77
CA PHE A 141 16.07 14.86 7.52
C PHE A 141 15.31 14.28 8.72
N LEU A 142 15.88 14.38 9.92
CA LEU A 142 15.26 13.87 11.15
C LEU A 142 13.99 14.64 11.53
N TRP A 143 13.99 15.97 11.38
CA TRP A 143 12.81 16.80 11.63
C TRP A 143 11.63 16.40 10.72
N ARG A 144 11.88 16.17 9.43
CA ARG A 144 10.83 15.71 8.50
C ARG A 144 10.26 14.36 8.92
N LEU A 145 11.11 13.42 9.33
CA LEU A 145 10.66 12.11 9.79
C LEU A 145 9.83 12.17 11.08
N SER A 146 10.19 13.07 12.00
CA SER A 146 9.39 13.33 13.21
C SER A 146 7.97 13.82 12.87
N ASN A 147 7.83 14.69 11.86
CA ASN A 147 6.51 15.12 11.38
C ASN A 147 5.72 13.95 10.79
N VAL A 148 6.37 13.09 9.99
CA VAL A 148 5.72 11.89 9.43
C VAL A 148 5.22 10.98 10.55
N GLU A 149 6.06 10.68 11.54
CA GLU A 149 5.70 9.86 12.70
C GLU A 149 4.51 10.42 13.47
N THR A 150 4.54 11.74 13.76
CA THR A 150 3.48 12.44 14.48
C THR A 150 2.13 12.32 13.76
N TRP A 151 2.10 12.65 12.47
CA TRP A 151 0.85 12.65 11.70
C TRP A 151 0.31 11.24 11.43
N VAL A 152 1.17 10.24 11.22
CA VAL A 152 0.69 8.85 11.09
C VAL A 152 0.13 8.35 12.42
N SER A 153 0.74 8.73 13.55
CA SER A 153 0.22 8.41 14.88
C SER A 153 -1.13 9.09 15.14
N ALA A 154 -1.28 10.36 14.77
CA ALA A 154 -2.55 11.08 14.84
C ALA A 154 -3.63 10.39 14.00
N ALA A 155 -3.32 10.00 12.76
CA ALA A 155 -4.28 9.28 11.92
C ALA A 155 -4.73 7.93 12.54
N LEU A 156 -3.82 7.22 13.21
CA LEU A 156 -4.17 6.01 13.95
C LEU A 156 -5.08 6.31 15.15
N THR A 157 -4.83 7.42 15.87
CA THR A 157 -5.70 7.89 16.95
C THR A 157 -7.10 8.21 16.41
N ASP A 158 -7.22 8.92 15.29
CA ASP A 158 -8.51 9.25 14.69
C ASP A 158 -9.30 7.99 14.28
N GLU A 159 -8.61 6.98 13.74
CA GLU A 159 -9.21 5.67 13.46
C GLU A 159 -9.73 4.99 14.73
N THR A 160 -9.02 5.10 15.86
CA THR A 160 -9.50 4.59 17.16
C THR A 160 -10.65 5.42 17.72
N THR A 161 -10.60 6.74 17.65
CA THR A 161 -11.69 7.63 18.10
C THR A 161 -12.98 7.37 17.33
N CYS A 162 -12.89 7.09 16.02
CA CYS A 162 -14.05 6.61 15.25
C CYS A 162 -14.68 5.35 15.87
N LEU A 163 -13.87 4.38 16.32
CA LEU A 163 -14.38 3.14 16.93
C LEU A 163 -15.05 3.41 18.27
N ASP A 164 -14.44 4.27 19.09
CA ASP A 164 -14.93 4.61 20.43
C ASP A 164 -16.32 5.28 20.37
N GLY A 165 -16.62 6.01 19.29
CA GLY A 165 -17.96 6.57 19.02
C GLY A 165 -19.09 5.54 18.90
N PHE A 166 -18.76 4.24 18.78
CA PHE A 166 -19.72 3.13 18.74
C PHE A 166 -19.67 2.22 19.97
N ASP A 167 -18.99 2.63 21.05
CA ASP A 167 -18.94 1.82 22.25
C ASP A 167 -20.27 1.78 23.02
N GLY A 168 -20.42 0.76 23.87
CA GLY A 168 -21.64 0.50 24.64
C GLY A 168 -22.70 -0.34 23.91
N LYS A 169 -23.57 -0.98 24.71
CA LYS A 169 -24.62 -1.91 24.24
C LYS A 169 -25.70 -1.22 23.40
N PHE A 170 -25.94 0.06 23.65
CA PHE A 170 -26.96 0.83 22.91
C PHE A 170 -26.57 1.09 21.44
N MET A 171 -25.29 0.93 21.09
CA MET A 171 -24.78 1.00 19.73
C MET A 171 -24.69 -0.37 19.05
N ASP A 172 -25.07 -1.45 19.74
CA ASP A 172 -25.00 -2.79 19.15
C ASP A 172 -25.98 -2.91 17.99
N GLY A 173 -25.46 -3.40 16.87
CA GLY A 173 -26.20 -3.47 15.63
C GLY A 173 -25.30 -3.62 14.40
N VAL A 174 -25.95 -3.70 13.24
CA VAL A 174 -25.29 -3.91 11.94
C VAL A 174 -24.32 -2.78 11.60
N VAL A 175 -24.65 -1.53 11.96
CA VAL A 175 -23.81 -0.35 11.70
C VAL A 175 -22.47 -0.46 12.44
N LYS A 176 -22.48 -0.68 13.76
CA LYS A 176 -21.28 -0.86 14.57
C LYS A 176 -20.41 -2.01 14.07
N MET A 177 -21.02 -3.17 13.76
CA MET A 177 -20.27 -4.32 13.24
C MET A 177 -19.59 -4.02 11.89
N ALA A 178 -20.30 -3.35 10.98
CA ALA A 178 -19.78 -2.98 9.67
C ALA A 178 -18.60 -1.99 9.77
N ILE A 179 -18.72 -0.97 10.62
CA ILE A 179 -17.69 0.05 10.85
C ILE A 179 -16.49 -0.59 11.54
N ARG A 180 -16.69 -1.29 12.66
CA ARG A 180 -15.61 -1.93 13.43
C ARG A 180 -14.77 -2.84 12.56
N ARG A 181 -15.39 -3.66 11.70
CA ARG A 181 -14.66 -4.55 10.78
C ARG A 181 -13.71 -3.78 9.86
N ARG A 182 -14.17 -2.67 9.28
CA ARG A 182 -13.38 -1.88 8.31
C ARG A 182 -12.34 -1.00 9.00
N VAL A 183 -12.74 -0.32 10.06
CA VAL A 183 -11.90 0.66 10.77
C VAL A 183 -10.79 -0.03 11.54
N VAL A 184 -11.06 -1.16 12.23
CA VAL A 184 -9.99 -1.97 12.83
C VAL A 184 -9.01 -2.47 11.77
N HIS A 185 -9.50 -2.85 10.59
CA HIS A 185 -8.60 -3.28 9.52
C HIS A 185 -7.66 -2.14 9.11
N VAL A 186 -8.15 -0.91 8.89
CA VAL A 186 -7.27 0.21 8.49
C VAL A 186 -6.35 0.65 9.62
N ALA A 187 -6.81 0.69 10.87
CA ALA A 187 -5.97 0.93 12.05
C ALA A 187 -4.77 -0.02 12.13
N ARG A 188 -4.97 -1.30 11.80
CA ARG A 188 -3.87 -2.28 11.74
C ARG A 188 -2.88 -1.98 10.60
N VAL A 189 -3.36 -1.49 9.46
CA VAL A 189 -2.50 -1.09 8.34
C VAL A 189 -1.73 0.19 8.67
N THR A 190 -2.39 1.20 9.27
CA THR A 190 -1.77 2.44 9.74
C THR A 190 -0.70 2.16 10.78
N SER A 191 -0.98 1.31 11.77
CA SER A 191 0.00 0.86 12.77
C SER A 191 1.23 0.18 12.13
N ASN A 192 1.05 -0.66 11.11
CA ASN A 192 2.18 -1.23 10.38
C ASN A 192 2.98 -0.18 9.60
N ALA A 193 2.31 0.79 8.97
CA ALA A 193 2.98 1.87 8.25
C ALA A 193 3.81 2.74 9.20
N LEU A 194 3.28 3.08 10.37
CA LEU A 194 4.00 3.78 11.43
C LEU A 194 5.28 3.03 11.85
N ALA A 195 5.18 1.72 12.09
CA ALA A 195 6.33 0.90 12.45
C ALA A 195 7.43 0.90 11.36
N LEU A 196 7.05 0.88 10.08
CA LEU A 196 8.00 0.93 8.97
C LEU A 196 8.65 2.32 8.82
N VAL A 197 7.91 3.40 9.05
CA VAL A 197 8.45 4.78 9.11
C VAL A 197 9.46 4.90 10.25
N ASN A 198 9.11 4.43 11.45
CA ASN A 198 9.97 4.52 12.62
C ASN A 198 11.27 3.71 12.45
N ARG A 199 11.17 2.53 11.82
CA ARG A 199 12.34 1.72 11.46
C ARG A 199 13.22 2.39 10.41
N PHE A 200 12.63 3.11 9.45
CA PHE A 200 13.41 3.90 8.50
C PHE A 200 14.15 5.03 9.22
N ALA A 201 13.47 5.76 10.10
CA ALA A 201 14.08 6.83 10.88
C ALA A 201 15.23 6.35 11.77
N SER A 202 15.05 5.23 12.48
CA SER A 202 16.07 4.70 13.41
C SER A 202 17.38 4.33 12.70
N ARG A 203 17.31 3.84 11.46
CA ARG A 203 18.50 3.48 10.65
C ARG A 203 19.33 4.68 10.19
N HIS A 204 18.80 5.89 10.32
CA HIS A 204 19.44 7.13 9.88
C HIS A 204 19.75 8.08 11.04
N LYS A 205 19.53 7.66 12.30
CA LYS A 205 19.94 8.44 13.49
C LYS A 205 21.41 8.22 13.86
N SER A 206 22.10 7.30 13.17
CA SER A 206 23.49 6.90 13.42
C SER A 206 24.46 7.65 12.54
#